data_AF-A0A1W9RE93-F1
#
_entry.id   AF-A0A1W9RE93-F1
#
_cell.length_a   1.000
_cell.length_b   1.000
_cell.length_c   1.000
_cell.angle_alpha   90.00
_cell.angle_beta   90.00
_cell.angle_gamma   90.00
#
_symmetry.space_group_name_H-M   'P 1'
#
loop_
_entity.id
_entity.type
_entity.pdbx_description
1 polymer ?
#
loop_
_entity_poly.entity_id
_entity_poly.type
_entity_poly.pdbx_seq_one_letter_code
_entity_poly.pdbx_strand_id
1 'polypeptide(L)'
;MKSCLPKFLHKVGGLELISNSIRLLKISGIDSICFVLGHYAHVAKEYIGNHPYVIQKKRKGTADALLQALSWVKFRYTDILVIYVDIPLLHPQTLKTLISTHNKEKADVTILTA
;
A
#
# COMPACT_ATOMS: atom_id res chain seq x y z
N MET A 1 -0.46 -13.13 12.96
CA MET A 1 0.67 -13.24 13.90
C MET A 1 0.07 -13.57 15.25
N LYS A 2 0.68 -14.46 16.04
CA LYS A 2 0.27 -14.73 17.43
C LYS A 2 0.76 -13.60 18.34
N SER A 3 0.29 -12.37 18.08
CA SER A 3 0.72 -11.15 18.75
C SER A 3 -0.48 -10.22 18.91
N CYS A 4 -0.56 -9.56 20.07
CA CYS A 4 -1.55 -8.52 20.33
C CYS A 4 -1.26 -7.24 19.55
N LEU A 5 -0.03 -7.05 19.08
CA LEU A 5 0.37 -5.90 18.29
C LEU A 5 -0.13 -6.06 16.83
N PRO A 6 -0.84 -5.06 16.27
CA PRO A 6 -1.25 -5.07 14.88
C PRO A 6 -0.06 -5.31 13.94
N LYS A 7 -0.25 -6.15 12.90
CA LYS A 7 0.82 -6.57 11.98
C LYS A 7 1.66 -5.40 11.49
N PHE A 8 1.03 -4.31 11.05
CA PHE A 8 1.70 -3.15 10.47
C PHE A 8 2.54 -2.31 11.47
N LEU A 9 2.42 -2.56 12.78
CA LEU A 9 3.21 -1.91 13.82
C LEU A 9 4.42 -2.73 14.28
N HIS A 10 4.57 -3.96 13.80
CA HIS A 10 5.80 -4.71 14.03
C HIS A 10 6.98 -3.97 13.40
N LYS A 11 8.14 -4.06 14.04
CA LYS A 11 9.33 -3.32 13.62
C LYS A 11 10.30 -4.20 12.86
N VAL A 12 10.84 -3.66 11.77
CA VAL A 12 11.96 -4.22 11.01
C VAL A 12 12.96 -3.09 10.80
N GLY A 13 14.23 -3.32 11.20
CA GLY A 13 15.25 -2.26 11.17
C GLY A 13 14.93 -1.06 12.06
N GLY A 14 14.19 -1.27 13.16
CA GLY A 14 13.82 -0.21 14.11
C GLY A 14 12.59 0.62 13.73
N LEU A 15 12.05 0.45 12.51
CA LEU A 15 10.88 1.17 11.99
C LEU A 15 9.67 0.24 11.87
N GLU A 16 8.47 0.75 12.15
CA GLU A 16 7.22 0.02 11.93
C GLU A 16 7.05 -0.31 10.44
N LEU A 17 6.40 -1.44 10.13
CA LEU A 17 6.14 -1.83 8.74
C LEU A 17 5.40 -0.73 7.97
N ILE A 18 4.41 -0.08 8.58
CA ILE A 18 3.68 1.06 7.96
C ILE A 18 4.58 2.25 7.65
N SER A 19 5.47 2.60 8.59
CA SER A 19 6.45 3.67 8.43
C SER A 19 7.44 3.34 7.30
N ASN A 20 7.88 2.08 7.21
CA ASN A 20 8.75 1.60 6.13
C ASN A 20 8.05 1.72 4.76
N SER A 21 6.79 1.30 4.64
CA SER A 21 6.05 1.39 3.37
C SER A 21 5.80 2.84 2.92
N ILE A 22 5.44 3.74 3.84
CA ILE A 22 5.29 5.17 3.51
C ILE A 22 6.62 5.74 3.01
N ARG A 23 7.72 5.45 3.71
CA ARG A 23 9.06 5.90 3.32
C ARG A 23 9.45 5.36 1.94
N LEU A 24 9.21 4.08 1.67
CA LEU A 24 9.46 3.45 0.37
C LEU A 24 8.71 4.16 -0.75
N LEU A 25 7.39 4.34 -0.60
CA LEU A 25 6.56 5.00 -1.62
C LEU A 25 7.03 6.43 -1.90
N LYS A 26 7.36 7.19 -0.86
CA LYS A 26 7.88 8.56 -0.98
C LYS A 26 9.22 8.60 -1.74
N ILE A 27 10.17 7.73 -1.40
CA ILE A 27 11.48 7.66 -2.09
C ILE A 27 11.33 7.20 -3.55
N SER A 28 10.30 6.41 -3.84
CA SER A 28 9.93 6.01 -5.19
C SER A 28 9.25 7.12 -6.00
N GLY A 29 8.93 8.27 -5.40
CA GLY A 29 8.24 9.39 -6.07
C GLY A 29 6.72 9.18 -6.18
N ILE A 30 6.12 8.38 -5.30
CA ILE A 30 4.69 8.10 -5.28
C ILE A 30 4.06 8.89 -4.13
N ASP A 31 3.40 10.00 -4.47
CA ASP A 31 2.81 10.91 -3.48
C ASP A 31 1.29 10.73 -3.32
N SER A 32 0.60 10.27 -4.37
CA SER A 32 -0.84 9.98 -4.33
C SER A 32 -1.10 8.60 -3.73
N ILE A 33 -1.24 8.55 -2.41
CA ILE A 33 -1.39 7.30 -1.65
C ILE A 33 -2.75 7.28 -0.95
N CYS A 34 -3.48 6.18 -1.08
CA CYS A 34 -4.67 5.89 -0.28
C CYS A 34 -4.49 4.59 0.50
N PHE A 35 -4.78 4.62 1.79
CA PHE A 35 -4.73 3.45 2.65
C PHE A 35 -6.09 2.74 2.69
N VAL A 36 -6.07 1.41 2.65
CA VAL A 36 -7.25 0.61 2.96
C VAL A 36 -7.12 0.07 4.38
N LEU A 37 -7.94 0.61 5.29
CA LEU A 37 -7.88 0.28 6.71
C LEU A 37 -9.01 -0.67 7.10
N GLY A 38 -8.73 -1.58 8.04
CA GLY A 38 -9.70 -2.52 8.57
C GLY A 38 -9.88 -2.38 10.09
N HIS A 39 -9.84 -3.51 10.79
CA HIS A 39 -10.09 -3.62 12.23
C HIS A 39 -9.33 -2.60 13.11
N TYR A 40 -8.06 -2.33 12.79
CA TYR A 40 -7.21 -1.41 13.56
C TYR A 40 -7.13 -0.01 12.95
N ALA A 41 -8.20 0.44 12.27
CA ALA A 41 -8.21 1.74 11.60
C ALA A 41 -7.95 2.92 12.56
N HIS A 42 -8.42 2.85 13.81
CA HIS A 42 -8.18 3.91 14.79
C HIS A 42 -6.68 4.10 15.05
N VAL A 43 -5.95 3.02 15.32
CA VAL A 43 -4.48 3.07 15.51
C VAL A 43 -3.76 3.44 14.21
N ALA A 44 -4.16 2.85 13.08
CA ALA A 44 -3.47 3.09 11.81
C ALA A 44 -3.50 4.57 11.40
N LYS A 45 -4.58 5.31 11.73
CA LYS A 45 -4.71 6.75 11.45
C LYS A 45 -3.59 7.59 12.08
N GLU A 46 -3.08 7.18 13.24
CA GLU A 46 -1.98 7.87 13.92
C GLU A 46 -0.66 7.78 13.13
N TYR A 47 -0.51 6.74 12.29
CA TYR A 47 0.72 6.47 11.54
C TYR A 47 0.68 6.94 10.08
N ILE A 48 -0.51 7.02 9.49
CA ILE A 48 -0.67 7.48 8.09
C ILE A 48 -0.79 9.01 7.99
N GLY A 49 -0.86 9.74 9.11
CA GLY A 49 -1.00 11.19 9.11
C GLY A 49 -2.22 11.67 8.32
N ASN A 50 -2.00 12.60 7.39
CA ASN A 50 -3.06 13.18 6.56
C ASN A 50 -3.34 12.39 5.27
N HIS A 51 -2.76 11.21 5.09
CA HIS A 51 -3.01 10.42 3.89
C HIS A 51 -4.49 9.99 3.81
N PRO A 52 -5.11 10.08 2.62
CA PRO A 52 -6.45 9.54 2.39
C PRO A 52 -6.55 8.07 2.79
N TYR A 53 -7.73 7.68 3.26
CA TYR A 53 -8.02 6.30 3.55
C TYR A 53 -9.48 5.94 3.28
N VAL A 54 -9.71 4.65 3.08
CA VAL A 54 -11.03 4.02 3.01
C VAL A 54 -11.11 2.90 4.03
N ILE A 55 -12.33 2.54 4.43
CA ILE A 55 -12.56 1.50 5.44
C ILE A 55 -13.10 0.21 4.80
N GLN A 56 -12.34 -0.87 4.93
CA GLN A 56 -12.83 -2.22 4.70
C GLN A 56 -13.49 -2.75 5.97
N LYS A 57 -14.82 -2.61 6.07
CA LYS A 57 -15.59 -3.01 7.28
C LYS A 57 -15.48 -4.51 7.60
N LYS A 58 -15.48 -5.37 6.57
CA LYS A 58 -15.38 -6.83 6.70
C LYS A 58 -14.19 -7.31 5.87
N ARG A 59 -13.30 -8.11 6.46
CA ARG A 59 -12.08 -8.62 5.79
C ARG A 59 -12.41 -9.76 4.83
N LYS A 60 -13.04 -9.44 3.70
CA LYS A 60 -13.46 -10.42 2.67
C LYS A 60 -12.36 -10.76 1.64
N GLY A 61 -11.14 -10.31 1.88
CA GLY A 61 -10.00 -10.52 0.99
C GLY A 61 -9.48 -9.21 0.38
N THR A 62 -8.46 -9.34 -0.46
CA THR A 62 -7.70 -8.23 -1.03
C THR A 62 -8.42 -7.58 -2.21
N ALA A 63 -9.15 -8.36 -3.01
CA ALA A 63 -10.04 -7.81 -4.03
C ALA A 63 -11.10 -6.89 -3.43
N ASP A 64 -11.77 -7.30 -2.35
CA ASP A 64 -12.75 -6.46 -1.63
C ASP A 64 -12.11 -5.19 -1.05
N ALA A 65 -10.86 -5.28 -0.57
CA ALA A 65 -10.10 -4.12 -0.11
C ALA A 65 -9.85 -3.12 -1.26
N LEU A 66 -9.45 -3.61 -2.44
CA LEU A 66 -9.25 -2.79 -3.63
C LEU A 66 -10.56 -2.14 -4.10
N LEU A 67 -11.69 -2.87 -4.04
CA LEU A 67 -13.01 -2.32 -4.36
C LEU A 67 -13.37 -1.12 -3.47
N GLN A 68 -13.00 -1.13 -2.19
CA GLN A 68 -13.22 0.04 -1.33
C GLN A 68 -12.41 1.25 -1.80
N ALA A 69 -11.18 1.03 -2.28
CA ALA A 69 -10.30 2.09 -2.75
C ALA A 69 -10.77 2.75 -4.05
N LEU A 70 -11.56 2.05 -4.88
CA LEU A 70 -12.11 2.62 -6.12
C LEU A 70 -12.88 3.93 -5.91
N SER A 71 -13.54 4.08 -4.75
CA SER A 71 -14.24 5.32 -4.37
C SER A 71 -13.30 6.53 -4.26
N TRP A 72 -12.03 6.31 -3.92
CA TRP A 72 -11.00 7.33 -3.83
C TRP A 72 -10.29 7.59 -5.16
N VAL A 73 -9.93 6.51 -5.88
CA VAL A 73 -9.19 6.59 -7.14
C VAL A 73 -9.94 7.49 -8.14
N LYS A 74 -11.25 7.31 -8.29
CA LYS A 74 -12.08 7.99 -9.31
C LYS A 74 -11.51 7.78 -10.74
N PHE A 75 -12.13 8.34 -11.78
CA PHE A 75 -11.60 8.32 -13.15
C PHE A 75 -10.38 9.25 -13.36
N ARG A 76 -9.61 9.54 -12.30
CA ARG A 76 -8.52 10.52 -12.32
C ARG A 76 -7.15 9.89 -12.59
N TYR A 77 -7.01 8.59 -12.35
CA TYR A 77 -5.75 7.86 -12.53
C TYR A 77 -5.91 6.83 -13.64
N THR A 78 -4.90 6.72 -14.51
CA THR A 78 -4.83 5.72 -15.58
C THR A 78 -4.34 4.38 -15.04
N ASP A 79 -3.33 4.42 -14.18
CA ASP A 79 -2.64 3.25 -13.65
C ASP A 79 -2.63 3.29 -12.12
N ILE A 80 -2.79 2.12 -11.50
CA ILE A 80 -2.90 1.99 -10.05
C ILE A 80 -1.86 0.99 -9.57
N LEU A 81 -0.95 1.44 -8.71
CA LEU A 81 -0.05 0.56 -7.99
C LEU A 81 -0.71 0.05 -6.70
N VAL A 82 -0.81 -1.27 -6.55
CA VAL A 82 -1.30 -1.92 -5.34
C VAL A 82 -0.12 -2.55 -4.59
N ILE A 83 0.09 -2.15 -3.34
CA ILE A 83 1.12 -2.73 -2.46
C ILE A 83 0.54 -3.17 -1.13
N TYR A 84 1.16 -4.18 -0.51
CA TYR A 84 0.92 -4.50 0.89
C TYR A 84 1.89 -3.75 1.80
N VAL A 85 1.41 -3.36 2.99
CA VAL A 85 2.19 -2.61 3.98
C VAL A 85 3.25 -3.48 4.69
N ASP A 86 3.20 -4.79 4.50
CA ASP A 86 4.04 -5.77 5.21
C ASP A 86 5.20 -6.32 4.37
N ILE A 87 5.67 -5.55 3.38
CA ILE A 87 6.81 -5.88 2.51
C ILE A 87 8.01 -4.96 2.82
N PRO A 88 8.68 -5.12 3.96
CA PRO A 88 9.70 -4.17 4.42
C PRO A 88 10.99 -4.17 3.60
N LEU A 89 11.23 -5.21 2.80
CA LEU A 89 12.44 -5.38 2.00
C LEU A 89 12.26 -4.96 0.53
N LEU A 90 11.11 -4.41 0.17
CA LEU A 90 10.89 -3.90 -1.18
C LEU A 90 11.72 -2.63 -1.41
N HIS A 91 12.50 -2.60 -2.49
CA HIS A 91 13.38 -1.48 -2.80
C HIS A 91 12.72 -0.46 -3.74
N PRO A 92 13.08 0.84 -3.64
CA PRO A 92 12.55 1.86 -4.55
C PRO A 92 12.83 1.55 -6.02
N GLN A 93 14.02 1.02 -6.33
CA GLN A 93 14.39 0.61 -7.68
C GLN A 93 13.46 -0.46 -8.23
N THR A 94 13.03 -1.43 -7.41
CA THR A 94 12.09 -2.48 -7.84
C THR A 94 10.74 -1.89 -8.25
N LEU A 95 10.21 -0.93 -7.48
CA LEU A 95 8.97 -0.24 -7.84
C LEU A 95 9.11 0.59 -9.12
N LYS A 96 10.23 1.30 -9.28
CA LYS A 96 10.51 2.07 -10.50
C LYS A 96 10.60 1.18 -11.72
N THR A 97 11.27 0.03 -11.61
CA THR A 97 11.34 -0.96 -12.70
C THR A 97 9.96 -1.53 -13.01
N LEU A 98 9.17 -1.91 -11.99
CA LEU A 98 7.81 -2.42 -12.18
C LEU A 98 6.94 -1.44 -12.98
N ILE A 99 6.93 -0.16 -12.58
CA ILE A 99 6.15 0.90 -13.24
C ILE A 99 6.67 1.16 -14.66
N SER A 100 7.99 1.21 -14.84
CA SER A 100 8.60 1.40 -16.16
C SER A 100 8.23 0.26 -17.13
N THR A 101 8.32 -0.99 -16.67
CA THR A 101 7.92 -2.17 -17.45
C THR A 101 6.43 -2.12 -17.81
N HIS A 102 5.56 -1.82 -16.85
CA HIS A 102 4.12 -1.69 -17.08
C HIS A 102 3.81 -0.69 -18.20
N ASN A 103 4.40 0.51 -18.12
CA ASN A 103 4.20 1.58 -19.09
C ASN A 103 4.79 1.25 -20.46
N LYS A 104 5.99 0.66 -20.50
CA LYS A 104 6.68 0.32 -21.75
C LYS A 104 5.91 -0.74 -22.53
N GLU A 105 5.46 -1.79 -21.85
CA GLU A 105 4.73 -2.89 -22.47
C GLU A 105 3.25 -2.55 -22.71
N LYS A 106 2.78 -1.39 -22.23
CA LYS A 106 1.36 -0.96 -22.27
C LYS A 106 0.44 -2.07 -21.73
N ALA A 107 0.86 -2.70 -20.64
CA ALA A 107 0.19 -3.86 -20.10
C ALA A 107 -1.08 -3.43 -19.35
N ASP A 108 -2.15 -4.21 -19.44
CA ASP A 108 -3.34 -4.00 -18.59
C ASP A 108 -3.04 -4.30 -17.11
N VAL A 109 -2.18 -5.29 -16.86
CA VAL A 109 -1.75 -5.72 -15.53
C VAL A 109 -0.29 -6.16 -15.56
N THR A 110 0.49 -5.73 -14.56
CA THR A 110 1.85 -6.22 -14.34
C THR A 110 1.97 -6.73 -12.90
N ILE A 111 2.50 -7.94 -12.74
CA ILE A 111 2.65 -8.59 -11.44
C ILE A 111 4.14 -8.70 -11.13
N LEU A 112 4.54 -8.21 -9.95
CA LEU A 112 5.89 -8.40 -9.43
C LEU A 112 6.03 -9.83 -8.89
N THR A 113 6.98 -10.59 -9.42
CA THR A 113 7.32 -11.95 -8.97
C THR A 113 8.74 -12.01 -8.40
N ALA A 114 9.06 -13.11 -7.71
CA ALA A 114 10.40 -13.43 -7.23
C ALA A 114 11.08 -14.46 -8.14
#